data_AF-A0A3D4ETT7-F1
#
_entry.id   AF-A0A3D4ETT7-F1
#
_cell.length_a   1.000
_cell.length_b   1.000
_cell.length_c   1.000
_cell.angle_alpha   90.00
_cell.angle_beta   90.00
_cell.angle_gamma   90.00
#
_symmetry.space_group_name_H-M   'P 1'
#
loop_
_entity.id
_entity.type
_entity.pdbx_description
1 polymer ?
#
loop_
_entity_poly.entity_id
_entity_poly.type
_entity_poly.pdbx_seq_one_letter_code
_entity_poly.pdbx_strand_id
1 'polypeptide(L)'
;MSTTKNYAGIPDEFAKLETSKIVLIPVPYDGTSTWGKGADKGPQAFLDASENMETYDIETDTEVYQQGIYLAPAITEASSPEAMVAEVHKTTKDFIKRNKFVTLFGGEHSVSIGAIRAFNELFDD
;
A
#
# COMPACT_ATOMS: atom_id res chain seq x y z
N MET A 1 22.35 -8.73 9.65
CA MET A 1 21.07 -8.37 10.27
C MET A 1 20.03 -8.48 9.18
N SER A 2 19.01 -9.32 9.35
CA SER A 2 17.91 -9.41 8.38
C SER A 2 17.03 -8.18 8.58
N THR A 3 17.36 -7.08 7.91
CA THR A 3 16.49 -5.90 7.87
C THR A 3 15.23 -6.33 7.15
N THR A 4 14.13 -6.41 7.88
CA THR A 4 12.83 -6.62 7.27
C THR A 4 12.55 -5.35 6.47
N LYS A 5 12.56 -5.42 5.14
CA LYS A 5 12.45 -4.23 4.28
C LYS A 5 11.10 -3.55 4.57
N ASN A 6 11.16 -2.34 5.13
CA ASN A 6 9.99 -1.54 5.52
C ASN A 6 9.85 -0.32 4.59
N TYR A 7 8.86 0.54 4.82
CA TYR A 7 8.70 1.76 4.03
C TYR A 7 9.80 2.79 4.38
N ALA A 8 10.51 3.29 3.37
CA ALA A 8 11.49 4.38 3.48
C ALA A 8 12.64 4.17 4.50
N GLY A 9 12.89 2.94 4.95
CA GLY A 9 13.95 2.66 5.93
C GLY A 9 13.70 3.28 7.31
N ILE A 10 12.43 3.50 7.66
CA ILE A 10 12.05 4.09 8.96
C ILE A 10 12.44 3.17 10.14
N PRO A 11 12.58 3.70 11.37
CA PRO A 11 12.88 2.86 12.53
C PRO A 11 11.82 1.76 12.74
N ASP A 12 12.27 0.55 13.04
CA ASP A 12 11.41 -0.65 13.15
C ASP A 12 10.26 -0.52 14.18
N GLU A 13 10.40 0.35 15.19
CA GLU A 13 9.32 0.61 16.15
C GLU A 13 8.07 1.26 15.52
N PHE A 14 8.28 2.03 14.44
CA PHE A 14 7.23 2.67 13.64
C PHE A 14 6.74 1.78 12.48
N ALA A 15 7.37 0.62 12.24
CA ALA A 15 7.07 -0.22 11.08
C ALA A 15 6.23 -1.47 11.42
N LYS A 16 5.82 -1.66 12.68
CA LYS A 16 5.08 -2.86 13.13
C LYS A 16 3.58 -2.70 12.91
N LEU A 17 2.90 -3.78 12.51
CA LEU A 17 1.46 -3.75 12.26
C LEU A 17 0.65 -3.35 13.50
N GLU A 18 1.08 -3.79 14.68
CA GLU A 18 0.38 -3.56 15.95
C GLU A 18 0.39 -2.08 16.34
N THR A 19 1.52 -1.40 16.14
CA THR A 19 1.73 0.00 16.54
C THR A 19 1.41 1.00 15.43
N SER A 20 1.47 0.59 14.17
CA SER A 20 1.24 1.48 13.03
C SER A 20 -0.22 1.88 12.87
N LYS A 21 -0.49 3.18 12.69
CA LYS A 21 -1.84 3.64 12.33
C LYS A 21 -2.09 3.50 10.82
N ILE A 22 -1.03 3.58 10.02
CA ILE A 22 -1.10 3.59 8.56
C ILE A 22 -0.69 2.22 8.00
N VAL A 23 -1.38 1.76 6.97
CA VAL A 23 -1.05 0.55 6.21
C VAL A 23 -0.87 0.92 4.75
N LEU A 24 0.30 0.60 4.19
CA LEU A 24 0.62 0.72 2.77
C LEU A 24 0.54 -0.65 2.11
N ILE A 25 -0.32 -0.81 1.10
CA ILE A 25 -0.52 -2.08 0.38
C ILE A 25 0.06 -1.98 -1.04
N PRO A 26 1.14 -2.72 -1.36
CA PRO A 26 1.65 -2.82 -2.72
C PRO A 26 0.77 -3.74 -3.57
N VAL A 27 0.40 -3.31 -4.78
CA VAL A 27 -0.37 -4.12 -5.75
C VAL A 27 0.32 -4.13 -7.12
N PRO A 28 1.40 -4.92 -7.32
CA PRO A 28 2.14 -5.00 -8.58
C PRO A 28 1.34 -5.75 -9.66
N TYR A 29 0.34 -5.07 -10.23
CA TYR A 29 -0.56 -5.62 -11.24
C TYR A 29 -0.54 -4.80 -12.53
N ASP A 30 -0.45 -5.50 -13.67
CA ASP A 30 -0.48 -4.93 -15.03
C ASP A 30 -1.12 -5.92 -16.03
N GLY A 31 -2.26 -6.48 -15.64
CA GLY A 31 -2.96 -7.51 -16.42
C GLY A 31 -3.73 -6.98 -17.63
N THR A 32 -4.19 -5.73 -17.59
CA THR A 32 -5.14 -5.17 -18.58
C THR A 32 -4.56 -4.07 -19.46
N SER A 33 -3.40 -3.49 -19.12
CA SER A 33 -2.78 -2.47 -19.98
C SER A 33 -2.44 -3.00 -21.37
N THR A 34 -2.73 -2.24 -22.42
CA THR A 34 -2.58 -2.67 -23.82
C THR A 34 -1.50 -1.94 -24.60
N TRP A 35 -1.18 -0.69 -24.24
CA TRP A 35 -0.22 0.14 -24.99
C TRP A 35 1.18 0.12 -24.37
N GLY A 36 1.29 0.44 -23.08
CA GLY A 36 2.54 0.37 -22.30
C GLY A 36 2.43 -0.69 -21.21
N LYS A 37 3.46 -1.53 -21.08
CA LYS A 37 3.60 -2.53 -20.01
C LYS A 37 4.70 -2.12 -19.02
N GLY A 38 4.63 -2.68 -17.82
CA GLY A 38 5.59 -2.48 -16.74
C GLY A 38 5.00 -1.79 -15.50
N ALA A 39 3.68 -1.59 -15.44
CA ALA A 39 3.06 -0.94 -14.28
C ALA A 39 3.24 -1.78 -13.01
N ASP A 40 3.32 -3.10 -13.14
CA ASP A 40 3.65 -4.07 -12.10
C ASP A 40 5.00 -3.79 -11.41
N LYS A 41 5.92 -3.09 -12.08
CA LYS A 41 7.23 -2.69 -11.53
C LYS A 41 7.17 -1.41 -10.72
N GLY A 42 6.08 -0.64 -10.83
CA GLY A 42 5.88 0.63 -10.14
C GLY A 42 6.02 0.53 -8.62
N PRO A 43 5.36 -0.43 -7.95
CA PRO A 43 5.47 -0.58 -6.50
C PRO A 43 6.91 -0.79 -5.99
N GLN A 44 7.72 -1.62 -6.67
CA GLN A 44 9.10 -1.83 -6.26
C GLN A 44 9.95 -0.58 -6.48
N ALA A 45 9.80 0.08 -7.64
CA ALA A 45 10.51 1.32 -7.95
C ALA A 45 10.16 2.45 -6.96
N PHE A 46 8.89 2.54 -6.53
CA PHE A 46 8.45 3.47 -5.50
C PHE A 46 9.14 3.21 -4.16
N LEU A 47 9.21 1.95 -3.72
CA LEU A 47 9.87 1.58 -2.46
C LEU A 47 11.37 1.88 -2.50
N ASP A 48 12.05 1.54 -3.59
CA ASP A 48 13.49 1.78 -3.76
C ASP A 48 13.82 3.29 -3.79
N ALA A 49 12.97 4.09 -4.43
CA ALA A 49 13.10 5.55 -4.41
C ALA A 49 12.84 6.13 -3.01
N SER A 50 11.86 5.59 -2.29
CA SER A 50 11.48 6.07 -0.96
C SER A 50 12.59 5.90 0.08
N GLU A 51 13.49 4.92 -0.07
CA GLU A 51 14.66 4.73 0.82
C GLU A 51 15.67 5.89 0.77
N ASN A 52 15.64 6.72 -0.27
CA ASN A 52 16.56 7.84 -0.45
C ASN A 52 15.88 9.21 -0.20
N MET A 53 14.65 9.19 0.30
CA MET A 53 13.86 10.40 0.58
C MET A 53 14.11 10.87 2.01
N GLU A 54 14.20 12.18 2.23
CA GLU A 54 14.13 12.76 3.57
C GLU A 54 12.72 12.57 4.13
N THR A 55 12.60 12.05 5.35
CA THR A 55 11.30 11.70 5.96
C THR A 55 10.57 12.89 6.58
N TYR A 56 11.23 14.04 6.66
CA TYR A 56 10.66 15.31 7.10
C TYR A 56 10.01 16.06 5.93
N ASP A 57 8.74 16.41 6.10
CA ASP A 57 7.97 17.21 5.16
C ASP A 57 8.01 18.68 5.59
N ILE A 58 8.65 19.54 4.78
CA ILE A 58 8.86 20.96 5.06
C ILE A 58 7.53 21.73 5.08
N GLU A 59 6.59 21.32 4.23
CA GLU A 59 5.37 22.08 3.94
C GLU A 59 4.35 21.95 5.07
N THR A 60 4.34 20.80 5.73
CA THR A 60 3.51 20.52 6.90
C THR A 60 4.27 20.64 8.23
N ASP A 61 5.59 20.77 8.19
CA ASP A 61 6.49 20.72 9.37
C ASP A 61 6.27 19.43 10.19
N THR A 62 6.22 18.28 9.51
CA THR A 62 5.94 16.98 10.14
C THR A 62 6.85 15.84 9.68
N GLU A 63 6.96 14.83 10.53
CA GLU A 63 7.51 13.52 10.21
C GLU A 63 6.40 12.47 10.28
N VAL A 64 5.68 12.26 9.18
CA VAL A 64 4.46 11.42 9.15
C VAL A 64 4.72 9.98 9.61
N TYR A 65 5.93 9.45 9.39
CA TYR A 65 6.29 8.10 9.82
C TYR A 65 6.17 7.88 11.34
N GLN A 66 6.21 8.94 12.15
CA GLN A 66 6.00 8.85 13.60
C GLN A 66 4.58 8.38 13.97
N GLN A 67 3.60 8.48 13.06
CA GLN A 67 2.27 7.87 13.23
C GLN A 67 2.27 6.35 13.01
N GLY A 68 3.40 5.79 12.58
CA GLY A 68 3.63 4.40 12.28
C GLY A 68 3.05 3.99 10.92
N ILE A 69 3.90 3.41 10.08
CA ILE A 69 3.61 3.00 8.71
C ILE A 69 3.98 1.53 8.55
N TYR A 70 2.97 0.68 8.43
CA TYR A 70 3.15 -0.74 8.15
C TYR A 70 3.09 -0.99 6.64
N LEU A 71 4.19 -1.53 6.09
CA LEU A 71 4.22 -2.04 4.73
C LEU A 71 3.65 -3.46 4.70
N ALA A 72 2.46 -3.62 4.14
CA ALA A 72 1.81 -4.92 4.01
C ALA A 72 2.51 -5.79 2.95
N PRO A 73 2.38 -7.13 3.03
CA PRO A 73 2.77 -8.00 1.94
C PRO A 73 2.07 -7.59 0.63
N ALA A 74 2.81 -7.65 -0.48
CA ALA A 74 2.26 -7.31 -1.78
C ALA A 74 1.13 -8.27 -2.19
N ILE A 75 0.07 -7.73 -2.78
CA ILE A 75 -0.99 -8.53 -3.39
C ILE A 75 -0.55 -8.94 -4.79
N THR A 76 -0.27 -10.24 -4.97
CA THR A 76 0.27 -10.81 -6.22
C THR A 76 -0.74 -11.65 -7.01
N GLU A 77 -2.01 -11.64 -6.60
CA GLU A 77 -3.08 -12.29 -7.35
C GLU A 77 -3.21 -11.68 -8.75
N ALA A 78 -3.06 -12.51 -9.76
CA ALA A 78 -3.02 -12.09 -11.16
C ALA A 78 -3.72 -13.07 -12.11
N SER A 79 -4.45 -14.06 -11.60
CA SER A 79 -5.16 -15.06 -12.40
C SER A 79 -6.26 -14.44 -13.27
N SER A 80 -6.93 -13.40 -12.77
CA SER A 80 -7.85 -12.56 -13.53
C SER A 80 -7.97 -11.17 -12.90
N PRO A 81 -8.45 -10.15 -13.63
CA PRO A 81 -8.76 -8.84 -13.07
C PRO A 81 -9.74 -8.92 -11.89
N GLU A 82 -10.75 -9.77 -11.99
CA GLU A 82 -11.77 -9.96 -10.94
C GLU A 82 -11.17 -10.58 -9.67
N ALA A 83 -10.27 -11.57 -9.82
CA ALA A 83 -9.58 -12.19 -8.70
C ALA A 83 -8.67 -11.18 -7.98
N MET A 84 -7.92 -10.38 -8.73
CA MET A 84 -7.09 -9.31 -8.19
C MET A 84 -7.96 -8.30 -7.41
N VAL A 85 -9.05 -7.82 -8.02
CA VAL A 85 -9.98 -6.88 -7.36
C VAL A 85 -10.57 -7.47 -6.08
N ALA A 86 -10.92 -8.75 -6.07
CA ALA A 86 -11.45 -9.44 -4.89
C ALA A 86 -10.40 -9.53 -3.76
N GLU A 87 -9.13 -9.80 -4.08
CA GLU A 87 -8.07 -9.86 -3.07
C GLU A 87 -7.72 -8.47 -2.52
N VAL A 88 -7.70 -7.44 -3.37
CA VAL A 88 -7.55 -6.04 -2.91
C VAL A 88 -8.70 -5.64 -1.99
N HIS A 89 -9.94 -5.95 -2.37
CA HIS A 89 -11.12 -5.67 -1.54
C HIS A 89 -11.02 -6.31 -0.17
N LYS A 90 -10.79 -7.63 -0.12
CA LYS A 90 -10.67 -8.41 1.11
C LYS A 90 -9.56 -7.85 2.01
N THR A 91 -8.36 -7.66 1.47
CA THR A 91 -7.21 -7.17 2.22
C THR A 91 -7.44 -5.76 2.77
N THR A 92 -7.95 -4.85 1.94
CA THR A 92 -8.26 -3.48 2.35
C THR A 92 -9.30 -3.47 3.46
N LYS A 93 -10.39 -4.22 3.29
CA LYS A 93 -11.48 -4.35 4.26
C LYS A 93 -10.98 -4.88 5.60
N ASP A 94 -10.11 -5.88 5.59
CA ASP A 94 -9.54 -6.47 6.80
C ASP A 94 -8.69 -5.47 7.59
N PHE A 95 -7.92 -4.60 6.93
CA PHE A 95 -7.15 -3.56 7.60
C PHE A 95 -8.03 -2.40 8.10
N ILE A 96 -9.02 -1.95 7.33
CA ILE A 96 -9.96 -0.91 7.77
C ILE A 96 -10.70 -1.38 9.03
N LYS A 97 -11.18 -2.64 9.07
CA LYS A 97 -11.82 -3.24 10.27
C LYS A 97 -10.93 -3.27 11.51
N ARG A 98 -9.61 -3.21 11.34
CA ARG A 98 -8.62 -3.08 12.43
C ARG A 98 -8.33 -1.61 12.78
N ASN A 99 -9.20 -0.69 12.35
CA ASN A 99 -9.11 0.75 12.54
C ASN A 99 -7.78 1.34 12.03
N LYS A 100 -7.29 0.84 10.89
CA LYS A 100 -6.09 1.35 10.22
C LYS A 100 -6.47 2.35 9.13
N PHE A 101 -5.63 3.36 8.94
CA PHE A 101 -5.67 4.22 7.76
C PHE A 101 -4.98 3.49 6.61
N VAL A 102 -5.76 3.02 5.63
CA VAL A 102 -5.27 2.14 4.57
C VAL A 102 -5.09 2.92 3.27
N THR A 103 -3.96 2.72 2.61
CA THR A 103 -3.76 3.16 1.23
C THR A 103 -3.03 2.09 0.43
N LEU A 104 -3.15 2.20 -0.89
CA LEU A 104 -2.62 1.27 -1.87
C LEU A 104 -1.74 2.04 -2.85
N PHE A 105 -0.72 1.35 -3.34
CA PHE A 105 0.09 1.81 -4.46
C PHE A 105 0.29 0.62 -5.38
N GLY A 106 -0.20 0.74 -6.60
CA GLY A 106 -0.24 -0.37 -7.54
C GLY A 106 0.31 0.00 -8.91
N GLY A 107 0.13 -0.91 -9.85
CA GLY A 107 0.50 -0.69 -11.24
C GLY A 107 -0.59 0.01 -12.03
N GLU A 108 -1.64 -0.72 -12.42
CA GLU A 108 -2.72 -0.17 -13.25
C GLU A 108 -3.94 0.30 -12.45
N HIS A 109 -4.85 1.03 -13.09
CA HIS A 109 -5.99 1.71 -12.44
C HIS A 109 -7.02 0.75 -11.83
N SER A 110 -7.16 -0.46 -12.38
CA SER A 110 -8.17 -1.45 -11.95
C SER A 110 -8.02 -1.87 -10.48
N VAL A 111 -6.80 -1.77 -9.92
CA VAL A 111 -6.52 -2.09 -8.50
C VAL A 111 -7.34 -1.24 -7.54
N SER A 112 -7.73 -0.03 -7.94
CA SER A 112 -8.53 0.89 -7.10
C SER A 112 -9.93 0.37 -6.79
N ILE A 113 -10.51 -0.46 -7.67
CA ILE A 113 -11.90 -0.93 -7.56
C ILE A 113 -12.12 -1.69 -6.25
N GLY A 114 -11.19 -2.57 -5.88
CA GLY A 114 -11.30 -3.36 -4.66
C GLY A 114 -11.29 -2.48 -3.40
N ALA A 115 -10.40 -1.49 -3.38
CA ALA A 115 -10.30 -0.55 -2.26
C ALA A 115 -11.53 0.35 -2.14
N ILE A 116 -11.98 0.95 -3.24
CA ILE A 116 -13.17 1.81 -3.26
C ILE A 116 -14.38 1.06 -2.70
N ARG A 117 -14.58 -0.19 -3.14
CA ARG A 117 -15.66 -1.05 -2.60
C ARG A 117 -15.51 -1.31 -1.11
N ALA A 118 -14.30 -1.54 -0.61
CA ALA A 118 -14.06 -1.79 0.81
C ALA A 118 -14.35 -0.55 1.68
N PHE A 119 -13.95 0.63 1.22
CA PHE A 119 -14.26 1.89 1.89
C PHE A 119 -15.76 2.18 1.90
N ASN A 120 -16.43 2.04 0.75
CA ASN A 120 -17.88 2.26 0.63
C ASN A 120 -18.71 1.31 1.51
N GLU A 121 -18.19 0.13 1.87
CA GLU A 121 -18.88 -0.82 2.74
C GLU A 121 -18.68 -0.57 4.24
N LEU A 122 -17.69 0.24 4.63
CA LEU A 122 -17.27 0.42 6.02
C LEU A 122 -17.42 1.85 6.55
N PHE A 123 -17.61 2.82 5.67
CA PHE A 123 -17.87 4.21 6.02
C PHE A 123 -19.24 4.60 5.47
N ASP A 124 -20.10 5.09 6.36
CA ASP A 124 -21.36 5.74 6.00
C ASP A 124 -21.08 7.18 5.52
N ASP A 125 -22.02 7.76 4.76
CA ASP A 125 -21.99 9.15 4.28
C ASP A 125 -22.03 10.21 5.41
#